data_AF-A0A0S4XHI7-F1
#
_entry.id   AF-A0A0S4XHI7-F1
#
_cell.length_a   1.000
_cell.length_b   1.000
_cell.length_c   1.000
_cell.angle_alpha   90.00
_cell.angle_beta   90.00
_cell.angle_gamma   90.00
#
_symmetry.space_group_name_H-M   'P 1'
#
loop_
_entity.id
_entity.type
_entity.pdbx_description
1 polymer ?
#
loop_
_entity_poly.entity_id
_entity_poly.type
_entity_poly.pdbx_seq_one_letter_code
_entity_poly.pdbx_strand_id
1 'polypeptide(L)'
;MQHVVLNNGLHMPIVGYGVFQIADANECQRSVADAIETGYRLIDTAASYMNEEAVGKGLRSSGIARDQLFVTCLLYTSPSPRDRG
;
A
#
# COMPACT_ATOMS: atom_id res chain seq x y z
N MET A 1 -17.74 0.92 3.43
CA MET A 1 -16.59 1.39 4.23
C MET A 1 -16.76 2.87 4.52
N GLN A 2 -16.41 3.34 5.72
CA GLN A 2 -16.47 4.76 6.08
C GLN A 2 -15.25 5.51 5.51
N HIS A 3 -15.44 6.79 5.17
CA HIS A 3 -14.41 7.65 4.57
C HIS A 3 -14.40 9.01 5.26
N VAL A 4 -13.24 9.67 5.20
CA VAL A 4 -13.06 11.08 5.50
C VAL A 4 -12.75 11.84 4.20
N VAL A 5 -13.23 13.08 4.10
CA VAL A 5 -12.90 13.97 2.97
C VAL A 5 -11.68 14.79 3.36
N LEU A 6 -10.60 14.62 2.61
CA LEU A 6 -9.38 15.40 2.77
C LEU A 6 -9.63 16.86 2.35
N ASN A 7 -8.76 17.78 2.75
CA ASN A 7 -8.88 19.21 2.42
C ASN A 7 -8.90 19.52 0.91
N ASN A 8 -8.47 18.56 0.07
CA ASN A 8 -8.50 18.63 -1.39
C ASN A 8 -9.69 17.92 -2.03
N GLY A 9 -10.68 17.48 -1.23
CA GLY A 9 -11.90 16.81 -1.70
C GLY A 9 -11.75 15.31 -1.96
N LEU A 10 -10.56 14.72 -1.82
CA LEU A 10 -10.39 13.27 -1.99
C LEU A 10 -11.00 12.50 -0.81
N HIS A 11 -11.61 11.36 -1.13
CA HIS A 11 -12.19 10.46 -0.14
C HIS A 11 -11.14 9.42 0.28
N MET A 12 -10.73 9.44 1.55
CA MET A 12 -9.78 8.49 2.13
C MET A 12 -10.51 7.52 3.06
N PRO A 13 -10.34 6.20 2.93
CA PRO A 13 -10.87 5.25 3.91
C PRO A 13 -10.34 5.54 5.31
N ILE A 14 -11.21 5.49 6.33
CA ILE A 14 -10.80 5.74 7.72
C ILE A 14 -10.03 4.56 8.34
N VAL A 15 -10.15 3.37 7.74
CA VAL A 15 -9.44 2.15 8.14
C VAL A 15 -8.59 1.69 6.97
N GLY A 16 -7.32 1.39 7.26
CA GLY A 16 -6.34 0.91 6.29
C GLY A 16 -5.53 -0.27 6.81
N TYR A 17 -4.90 -0.98 5.88
CA TYR A 17 -3.99 -2.07 6.16
C TYR A 17 -2.55 -1.57 5.97
N GLY A 18 -1.78 -1.56 7.06
CA GLY A 18 -0.36 -1.20 7.02
C GLY A 18 0.51 -2.44 6.92
N VAL A 19 1.50 -2.41 6.04
CA VAL A 19 2.60 -3.39 6.06
C VAL A 19 3.77 -2.86 6.88
N PHE A 20 4.51 -3.75 7.53
CA PHE A 20 5.75 -3.39 8.21
C PHE A 20 6.76 -4.53 8.14
N GLN A 21 7.89 -4.29 7.48
CA GLN A 21 9.09 -5.15 7.45
C GLN A 21 8.83 -6.67 7.28
N ILE A 22 7.81 -7.05 6.50
CA ILE A 22 7.58 -8.45 6.10
C ILE A 22 8.69 -8.84 5.13
N ALA A 23 9.66 -9.63 5.60
CA ALA A 23 10.87 -9.95 4.86
C ALA A 23 10.64 -10.93 3.69
N ASP A 24 9.71 -11.87 3.85
CA ASP A 24 9.31 -12.77 2.77
C ASP A 24 8.40 -12.01 1.78
N ALA A 25 8.87 -11.85 0.54
CA ALA A 25 8.15 -11.14 -0.50
C ALA A 25 6.82 -11.83 -0.87
N ASN A 26 6.75 -13.16 -0.81
CA ASN A 26 5.52 -13.90 -1.08
C ASN A 26 4.52 -13.74 0.06
N GLU A 27 5.00 -13.69 1.31
CA GLU A 27 4.16 -13.39 2.47
C GLU A 27 3.59 -11.98 2.38
N CYS A 28 4.42 -10.98 2.07
CA CYS A 28 3.98 -9.60 1.89
C CYS A 28 2.98 -9.46 0.75
N GLN A 29 3.21 -10.14 -0.37
CA GLN A 29 2.26 -10.16 -1.48
C GLN A 29 0.91 -10.76 -1.06
N ARG A 30 0.92 -11.93 -0.41
CA ARG A 30 -0.30 -12.60 0.06
C ARG A 30 -1.06 -11.75 1.06
N SER A 31 -0.36 -11.19 2.06
CA SER A 31 -1.02 -10.40 3.10
C SER A 31 -1.74 -9.16 2.55
N VAL A 32 -1.16 -8.50 1.54
CA VAL A 32 -1.82 -7.39 0.83
C VAL A 32 -3.04 -7.89 0.04
N ALA A 33 -2.93 -9.02 -0.66
CA ALA A 33 -4.06 -9.59 -1.40
C ALA A 33 -5.22 -9.98 -0.46
N ASP A 34 -4.91 -10.67 0.64
CA ASP A 34 -5.88 -11.11 1.66
C ASP A 34 -6.58 -9.91 2.33
N ALA A 35 -5.83 -8.84 2.61
CA ALA A 35 -6.41 -7.60 3.13
C ALA A 35 -7.44 -7.01 2.15
N ILE A 36 -7.11 -6.96 0.87
CA ILE A 36 -8.01 -6.42 -0.16
C ILE A 36 -9.24 -7.32 -0.32
N GLU A 37 -9.08 -8.64 -0.29
CA GLU A 37 -10.16 -9.63 -0.33
C GLU A 37 -11.10 -9.47 0.88
N THR A 38 -10.54 -9.22 2.07
CA THR A 38 -11.30 -8.98 3.30
C THR A 38 -12.08 -7.66 3.29
N GLY A 39 -11.76 -6.75 2.35
CA GLY A 39 -12.50 -5.50 2.14
C GLY A 39 -11.71 -4.22 2.39
N TYR A 40 -10.42 -4.30 2.75
CA TYR A 40 -9.59 -3.09 2.86
C TYR A 40 -9.42 -2.43 1.50
N ARG A 41 -9.45 -1.09 1.48
CA ARG A 41 -9.14 -0.30 0.27
C ARG A 41 -8.07 0.76 0.49
N LEU A 42 -7.60 0.96 1.72
CA LEU A 42 -6.43 1.78 2.03
C LEU A 42 -5.26 0.86 2.37
N ILE A 43 -4.17 0.94 1.61
CA ILE A 43 -2.93 0.17 1.83
C ILE A 43 -1.79 1.15 2.12
N ASP A 44 -1.13 0.97 3.26
CA ASP A 44 -0.01 1.81 3.71
C ASP A 44 1.31 1.06 3.68
N THR A 45 2.34 1.68 3.09
CA THR A 45 3.72 1.18 3.04
C THR A 45 4.72 2.34 3.15
N ALA A 46 6.01 2.03 3.18
CA ALA A 46 7.08 3.02 3.17
C ALA A 46 8.32 2.46 2.47
N ALA A 47 9.12 3.35 1.86
CA ALA A 47 10.37 2.95 1.20
C ALA A 47 11.35 2.25 2.17
N SER A 48 11.36 2.63 3.46
CA SER A 48 12.19 2.00 4.49
C SER A 48 11.85 0.54 4.78
N TYR A 49 10.66 0.07 4.38
CA TYR A 49 10.24 -1.32 4.60
C TYR A 49 10.80 -2.26 3.55
N MET A 50 11.37 -1.73 2.45
CA MET A 50 12.04 -2.49 1.40
C MET A 50 11.15 -3.57 0.74
N ASN A 51 9.82 -3.40 0.78
CA ASN A 51 8.84 -4.39 0.31
C ASN A 51 7.78 -3.81 -0.65
N GLU A 52 7.96 -2.59 -1.15
CA GLU A 52 7.01 -1.92 -2.08
C GLU A 52 6.75 -2.73 -3.36
N GLU A 53 7.75 -3.47 -3.86
CA GLU A 53 7.57 -4.35 -5.02
C GLU A 53 6.59 -5.49 -4.72
N ALA A 54 6.69 -6.10 -3.53
CA ALA A 54 5.79 -7.15 -3.07
C ALA A 54 4.37 -6.61 -2.84
N VAL A 55 4.24 -5.43 -2.24
CA VAL A 55 2.96 -4.72 -2.12
C VAL A 55 2.36 -4.48 -3.50
N GLY A 56 3.14 -3.99 -4.46
CA GLY A 56 2.70 -3.76 -5.83
C GLY A 56 2.21 -5.03 -6.54
N LYS A 57 2.85 -6.18 -6.27
CA LYS A 57 2.39 -7.50 -6.76
C LYS A 57 1.06 -7.88 -6.11
N GLY A 58 0.91 -7.68 -4.80
CA GLY A 58 -0.34 -7.96 -4.06
C GLY A 58 -1.52 -7.12 -4.57
N LEU A 59 -1.30 -5.82 -4.80
CA LEU A 59 -2.29 -4.93 -5.41
C LEU A 59 -2.75 -5.45 -6.78
N ARG A 60 -1.82 -5.86 -7.65
CA ARG A 60 -2.14 -6.38 -8.99
C ARG A 60 -2.86 -7.73 -8.94
N SER A 61 -2.47 -8.62 -8.03
CA SER A 61 -3.10 -9.94 -7.91
C SER A 61 -4.49 -9.89 -7.27
N SER A 62 -4.85 -8.80 -6.58
CA SER A 62 -6.16 -8.66 -5.93
C SER A 62 -7.36 -8.61 -6.89
N GLY A 63 -7.14 -8.32 -8.17
CA GLY A 63 -8.20 -8.19 -9.17
C GLY A 63 -9.11 -6.96 -8.99
N ILE A 64 -8.85 -6.11 -7.99
CA ILE A 64 -9.61 -4.87 -7.75
C ILE A 64 -9.11 -3.76 -8.68
N ALA A 65 -10.05 -2.98 -9.22
CA ALA A 65 -9.73 -1.84 -10.06
C ALA A 65 -8.88 -0.81 -9.31
N ARG A 66 -7.87 -0.24 -9.98
CA ARG A 66 -6.88 0.65 -9.34
C ARG A 66 -7.51 1.88 -8.71
N ASP A 67 -8.57 2.43 -9.30
CA ASP A 67 -9.32 3.60 -8.82
C ASP A 67 -10.12 3.33 -7.53
N GLN A 68 -10.33 2.06 -7.17
CA GLN A 68 -10.95 1.67 -5.90
C GLN A 68 -9.95 1.55 -4.76
N LEU A 69 -8.65 1.72 -5.02
CA LEU A 69 -7.58 1.55 -4.02
C LEU A 69 -6.95 2.90 -3.68
N PHE A 70 -6.89 3.21 -2.39
CA PHE A 70 -6.09 4.28 -1.84
C PHE A 70 -4.75 3.68 -1.37
N VAL A 71 -3.63 4.16 -1.91
CA VAL A 71 -2.30 3.63 -1.59
C VAL A 71 -1.43 4.76 -1.08
N THR A 72 -0.85 4.60 0.11
CA THR A 72 0.09 5.54 0.72
C THR A 72 1.49 4.96 0.72
N CYS A 73 2.48 5.81 0.45
CA CYS A 73 3.89 5.49 0.62
C CYS A 73 4.63 6.67 1.25
N LEU A 74 5.54 6.40 2.18
CA LEU A 74 6.38 7.40 2.83
C LEU A 74 7.81 7.41 2.26
N LEU A 75 8.30 8.60 1.96
CA LEU A 75 9.68 8.84 1.54
C LEU A 75 10.65 8.49 2.68
N TYR A 76 11.78 7.87 2.33
CA TYR A 76 12.86 7.63 3.30
C TYR A 76 13.78 8.84 3.45
N THR A 77 14.37 9.00 4.62
CA THR A 77 15.22 10.16 4.95
C THR A 77 16.52 10.23 4.15
N SER A 78 16.94 9.11 3.55
CA SER A 78 18.09 9.07 2.65
C SER A 78 17.62 8.80 1.22
N PRO A 79 18.29 9.39 0.20
CA PRO A 79 17.96 9.15 -1.19
C PRO A 79 18.11 7.67 -1.52
N SER A 80 17.13 7.12 -2.23
CA SER A 80 17.21 5.76 -2.75
C SER A 80 18.41 5.67 -3.70
N PRO A 81 19.12 4.52 -3.75
CA PRO A 81 20.10 4.27 -4.80
C PRO A 81 19.54 4.46 -6.21
N ARG A 82 18.22 4.31 -6.39
CA ARG A 82 17.51 4.53 -7.67
C ARG A 82 17.31 6.02 -8.01
N ASP A 83 17.47 6.92 -7.04
CA ASP A 83 17.32 8.37 -7.22
C ASP A 83 18.64 9.03 -7.65
N ARG A 84 19.74 8.27 -7.66
CA ARG A 84 21.07 8.72 -8.08
C ARG A 84 21.26 8.37 -9.56
N GLY A 85 20.73 9.23 -10.44
CA GLY A 85 20.94 9.16 -11.89
C GLY A 85 22.41 9.33 -12.28
#